data_AF-A0A975BGA3-F1
#
_entry.id   AF-A0A975BGA3-F1
#
_cell.length_a   1.000
_cell.length_b   1.000
_cell.length_c   1.000
_cell.angle_alpha   90.00
_cell.angle_beta   90.00
_cell.angle_gamma   90.00
#
_symmetry.space_group_name_H-M   'P 1'
#
loop_
_entity.id
_entity.type
_entity.pdbx_description
1 polymer ?
#
loop_
_entity_poly.entity_id
_entity_poly.type
_entity_poly.pdbx_seq_one_letter_code
_entity_poly.pdbx_strand_id
1 'polypeptide(L)'
;MHLTGDSTDTRQKWDIEGSSPRHQISPRFSLEIIKVLEFDLWMRYADELPAKAIDSYRTLDSCLAWMSFRNLELSVTGQHLLDDRHSEFSVLDVERRVYGKLLWCF
;
A
#
# COMPACT_ATOMS: atom_id res chain seq x y z
N MET A 1 4.12 51.32 23.85
CA MET A 1 3.97 49.91 24.24
C MET A 1 4.62 49.06 23.15
N HIS A 2 5.78 48.47 23.44
CA HIS A 2 6.42 47.46 22.60
C HIS A 2 5.83 46.09 22.96
N LEU A 3 5.37 45.34 21.97
CA LEU A 3 5.08 43.92 22.11
C LEU A 3 6.08 43.16 21.25
N THR A 4 7.13 42.66 21.90
CA THR A 4 7.90 41.53 21.44
C THR A 4 6.98 40.31 21.47
N GLY A 5 6.74 39.72 20.31
CA GLY A 5 6.04 38.45 20.17
C GLY A 5 6.94 37.53 19.35
N ASP A 6 7.83 36.82 20.02
CA ASP A 6 8.56 35.69 19.45
C ASP A 6 7.54 34.62 19.02
N SER A 7 7.10 34.70 17.77
CA SER A 7 6.23 33.70 17.16
C SER A 7 7.01 32.40 17.03
N THR A 8 6.52 31.36 17.72
CA THR A 8 7.00 29.97 17.66
C THR A 8 6.65 29.28 16.32
N ASP A 9 6.34 30.06 15.28
CA ASP A 9 5.81 29.66 13.97
C ASP A 9 6.95 29.34 12.98
N THR A 10 7.82 28.42 13.38
CA THR A 10 8.79 27.85 12.43
C THR A 10 8.88 26.34 12.59
N ARG A 11 8.51 25.82 13.76
CA ARG A 11 8.40 24.37 14.00
C ARG A 11 7.12 23.78 13.41
N GLN A 12 5.97 24.43 13.62
CA GLN A 12 4.69 23.88 13.14
C GLN A 12 4.58 23.80 11.61
N LYS A 13 5.29 24.68 10.88
CA LYS A 13 5.32 24.66 9.42
C LYS A 13 6.07 23.43 8.87
N TRP A 14 7.13 23.00 9.54
CA TRP A 14 7.92 21.81 9.18
C TRP A 14 7.14 20.50 9.37
N ASP A 15 6.31 20.42 10.42
CA ASP A 15 5.53 19.20 10.71
C ASP A 15 4.41 18.97 9.68
N ILE A 16 4.00 20.00 8.94
CA ILE A 16 2.98 19.92 7.87
C ILE A 16 3.66 19.77 6.50
N GLU A 17 4.76 20.52 6.27
CA GLU A 17 5.53 20.52 5.03
C GLU A 17 6.47 19.30 4.99
N GLY A 18 5.91 18.15 4.63
CA GLY A 18 6.63 16.86 4.57
C GLY A 18 5.88 15.71 5.26
N SER A 19 4.69 15.96 5.82
CA SER A 19 3.81 14.93 6.40
C SER A 19 2.99 14.16 5.36
N SER A 20 3.03 14.62 4.12
CA SER A 20 2.42 14.00 2.94
C SER A 20 3.48 13.72 1.88
N PRO A 21 3.45 12.55 1.21
CA PRO A 21 4.41 12.24 0.15
C PRO A 21 4.24 13.20 -1.01
N ARG A 22 5.36 13.67 -1.58
CA ARG A 22 5.36 14.61 -2.71
C ARG A 22 4.86 13.97 -4.00
N HIS A 23 5.19 12.70 -4.21
CA HIS A 23 4.76 11.92 -5.38
C HIS A 23 4.14 10.60 -4.91
N GLN A 24 2.97 10.29 -5.45
CA GLN A 24 2.29 9.02 -5.20
C GLN A 24 1.74 8.48 -6.51
N ILE A 25 2.01 7.21 -6.78
CA ILE A 25 1.59 6.52 -8.00
C ILE A 25 0.96 5.19 -7.57
N SER A 26 -0.21 4.85 -8.12
CA SER A 26 -0.95 3.64 -7.73
C SER A 26 -1.53 2.89 -8.94
N PRO A 27 -0.69 2.29 -9.80
CA PRO A 27 -1.16 1.57 -10.97
C PRO A 27 -1.92 0.32 -10.55
N ARG A 28 -3.06 0.12 -11.20
CA ARG A 28 -3.91 -1.06 -11.03
C ARG A 28 -4.13 -1.72 -12.39
N PHE A 29 -3.88 -3.01 -12.43
CA PHE A 29 -4.13 -3.87 -13.58
C PHE A 29 -5.15 -4.92 -13.19
N SER A 30 -6.09 -5.19 -14.08
CA SER A 30 -7.06 -6.27 -13.95
C SER A 30 -7.14 -6.94 -15.31
N LEU A 31 -6.84 -8.23 -15.35
CA LEU A 31 -6.62 -9.00 -16.57
C LEU A 31 -7.44 -10.28 -16.54
N GLU A 32 -8.26 -10.47 -17.56
CA GLU A 32 -8.83 -11.78 -17.87
C GLU A 32 -7.85 -12.52 -18.78
N ILE A 33 -7.01 -13.38 -18.20
CA ILE A 33 -5.96 -14.11 -18.96
C ILE A 33 -6.63 -15.11 -19.92
N ILE A 34 -7.61 -15.84 -19.41
CA ILE A 34 -8.51 -16.71 -20.16
C ILE A 34 -9.89 -16.65 -19.50
N LYS A 35 -10.93 -17.19 -20.13
CA LYS A 35 -12.34 -17.16 -19.64
C LYS A 35 -12.58 -17.69 -18.22
N VAL A 36 -11.59 -18.34 -17.62
CA VAL A 36 -11.65 -18.96 -16.29
C VAL A 36 -10.54 -18.47 -15.37
N LEU A 37 -9.69 -17.54 -15.81
CA LEU A 37 -8.52 -17.09 -15.05
C LEU A 37 -8.44 -15.58 -15.05
N GLU A 38 -8.55 -15.00 -13.87
CA GLU A 38 -8.49 -13.57 -13.62
C GLU A 38 -7.26 -13.25 -12.79
N PHE A 39 -6.58 -12.17 -13.14
CA PHE A 39 -5.42 -11.67 -12.42
C PHE A 39 -5.54 -10.17 -12.16
N ASP A 40 -5.56 -9.81 -10.88
CA ASP A 40 -5.50 -8.44 -10.41
C ASP A 40 -4.12 -8.14 -9.84
N LEU A 41 -3.60 -6.97 -10.18
CA LEU A 41 -2.35 -6.46 -9.65
C LEU A 41 -2.55 -4.99 -9.24
N TRP A 42 -2.19 -4.67 -8.01
CA TRP A 42 -2.23 -3.31 -7.49
C TRP A 42 -0.89 -2.97 -6.88
N MET A 43 -0.20 -2.01 -7.49
CA MET A 43 1.06 -1.49 -6.98
C MET A 43 0.83 -0.09 -6.43
N ARG A 44 1.55 0.27 -5.36
CA ARG A 44 1.60 1.64 -4.85
C ARG A 44 3.05 2.04 -4.63
N TYR A 45 3.37 3.27 -5.00
CA TYR A 45 4.62 3.93 -4.69
C TYR A 45 4.31 5.27 -4.05
N ALA A 46 4.98 5.57 -2.95
CA ALA A 46 4.97 6.88 -2.33
C ALA A 46 6.40 7.33 -2.04
N ASP A 47 6.67 8.60 -2.33
CA ASP A 47 7.95 9.24 -2.05
C ASP A 47 8.20 9.40 -0.55
N GLU A 48 9.43 9.70 -0.17
CA GLU A 48 9.82 9.91 1.23
C GLU A 48 8.97 11.00 1.92
N LEU A 49 8.73 10.80 3.21
CA LEU A 49 8.10 11.77 4.10
C LEU A 49 9.15 12.29 5.08
N PRO A 50 9.90 13.35 4.72
CA PRO A 50 11.01 13.85 5.54
C PRO A 50 10.54 14.34 6.91
N ALA A 51 9.30 14.84 7.04
CA ALA A 51 8.74 15.26 8.34
C ALA A 51 8.49 14.09 9.30
N LYS A 52 8.38 12.86 8.79
CA LYS A 52 8.09 11.65 9.57
C LYS A 52 9.25 10.66 9.61
N ALA A 53 10.39 10.99 8.99
CA ALA A 53 11.53 10.09 8.80
C ALA A 53 11.12 8.73 8.18
N ILE A 54 10.16 8.76 7.25
CA ILE A 54 9.72 7.57 6.50
C ILE A 54 10.35 7.65 5.12
N ASP A 55 11.17 6.65 4.79
CA ASP A 55 11.76 6.51 3.46
C ASP A 55 10.69 6.17 2.41
N SER A 56 11.00 6.37 1.13
CA SER A 56 10.08 6.03 0.04
C SER A 56 9.70 4.55 0.08
N TYR A 57 8.43 4.21 -0.06
CA TYR A 57 7.95 2.83 0.04
C TYR A 57 7.21 2.37 -1.21
N ARG A 58 7.21 1.04 -1.40
CA ARG A 58 6.53 0.35 -2.49
C ARG A 58 5.73 -0.80 -1.92
N THR A 59 4.44 -0.85 -2.26
CA THR A 59 3.60 -2.01 -1.95
C THR A 59 3.13 -2.67 -3.23
N LEU A 60 2.93 -3.98 -3.15
CA LEU A 60 2.35 -4.77 -4.23
C LEU A 60 1.37 -5.77 -3.66
N ASP A 61 0.13 -5.66 -4.11
CA ASP A 61 -0.93 -6.62 -3.84
C ASP A 61 -1.28 -7.32 -5.16
N SER A 62 -1.46 -8.62 -5.13
CA SER A 62 -1.85 -9.40 -6.29
C SER A 62 -2.92 -10.43 -5.92
N CYS A 63 -3.82 -10.71 -6.85
CA CYS A 63 -4.82 -11.75 -6.71
C CYS A 63 -4.92 -12.54 -8.01
N LEU A 64 -4.81 -13.86 -7.92
CA LEU A 64 -5.04 -14.77 -9.03
C LEU A 64 -6.25 -15.63 -8.69
N ALA A 65 -7.32 -15.52 -9.48
CA ALA A 65 -8.55 -16.29 -9.31
C ALA A 65 -8.77 -17.22 -10.51
N TRP A 66 -9.10 -18.48 -10.21
CA TRP A 66 -9.31 -19.55 -11.17
C TRP A 66 -10.67 -20.20 -10.96
N MET A 67 -11.50 -20.16 -12.00
CA MET A 67 -12.87 -20.66 -12.04
C MET A 67 -12.92 -21.96 -12.87
N SER A 68 -12.38 -23.05 -12.33
CA SER A 68 -12.18 -24.29 -13.10
C SER A 68 -13.48 -25.00 -13.50
N PHE A 69 -14.53 -24.91 -12.69
CA PHE A 69 -15.81 -25.57 -12.91
C PHE A 69 -16.96 -24.64 -12.52
N ARG A 70 -18.18 -24.87 -13.02
CA ARG A 70 -19.38 -24.05 -12.70
C ARG A 70 -19.65 -23.88 -11.19
N ASN A 71 -19.04 -24.73 -10.36
CA ASN A 71 -19.25 -24.82 -8.93
C ASN A 71 -17.97 -24.65 -8.09
N LEU A 72 -16.80 -24.41 -8.70
CA LEU A 72 -15.53 -24.28 -7.96
C LEU A 72 -14.76 -23.03 -8.39
N GLU A 73 -14.46 -22.18 -7.41
CA GLU A 73 -13.56 -21.05 -7.55
C GLU A 73 -12.40 -21.18 -6.56
N LEU A 74 -11.18 -21.01 -7.06
CA LEU A 74 -9.96 -20.98 -6.28
C LEU A 74 -9.30 -19.63 -6.47
N SER A 75 -8.91 -18.97 -5.39
CA SER A 75 -8.13 -17.73 -5.49
C SER A 75 -6.95 -17.73 -4.54
N VAL A 76 -5.88 -17.09 -4.97
CA VAL A 76 -4.68 -16.84 -4.17
C VAL A 76 -4.45 -15.34 -4.17
N THR A 77 -4.40 -14.75 -2.97
CA THR A 77 -4.11 -13.32 -2.80
C THR A 77 -2.81 -13.16 -2.03
N GLY A 78 -1.91 -12.34 -2.58
CA GLY A 78 -0.74 -11.83 -1.90
C GLY A 78 -0.91 -10.35 -1.58
N GLN A 79 -0.50 -9.94 -0.39
CA GLN A 79 -0.52 -8.54 0.06
C GLN A 79 0.86 -8.11 0.52
N HIS A 80 1.20 -6.85 0.21
CA HIS A 80 2.46 -6.20 0.60
C HIS A 80 3.71 -6.97 0.14
N LEU A 81 3.66 -7.57 -1.05
CA LEU A 81 4.68 -8.48 -1.57
C LEU A 81 6.04 -7.83 -1.84
N LEU A 82 6.04 -6.53 -2.15
CA LEU A 82 7.25 -5.73 -2.41
C LEU A 82 7.70 -4.88 -1.22
N ASP A 83 7.06 -5.04 -0.05
CA ASP A 83 7.43 -4.23 1.10
C ASP A 83 8.87 -4.55 1.53
N ASP A 84 9.70 -3.51 1.51
CA ASP A 84 11.12 -3.55 1.79
C ASP A 84 11.36 -3.36 3.29
N ARG A 85 10.68 -4.12 4.17
CA ARG A 85 10.86 -4.01 5.64
C ARG A 85 11.01 -2.55 6.11
N HIS A 86 10.13 -1.67 5.67
CA HIS A 86 10.16 -0.29 6.15
C HIS A 86 9.39 -0.26 7.46
N SER A 87 10.08 0.10 8.54
CA SER A 87 9.49 0.27 9.86
C SER A 87 8.62 1.54 9.84
N GLU A 88 7.47 1.50 9.16
CA GLU A 88 6.45 2.52 9.31
C GLU A 88 5.91 2.43 10.74
N PHE A 89 6.38 3.34 11.60
CA PHE A 89 6.18 3.35 13.04
C PHE A 89 6.93 2.22 13.76
N SER A 90 7.74 2.59 14.77
CA SER A 90 8.69 1.74 15.51
C SER A 90 8.10 0.55 16.30
N VAL A 91 6.92 0.02 15.92
CA VAL A 91 6.24 -1.11 16.56
C VAL A 91 5.40 -1.98 15.62
N LEU A 92 5.15 -1.61 14.35
CA LEU A 92 4.29 -2.38 13.45
C LEU A 92 4.97 -2.65 12.10
N ASP A 93 5.67 -3.79 12.04
CA ASP A 93 6.14 -4.33 10.76
C ASP A 93 4.94 -4.83 9.96
N VAL A 94 4.76 -4.30 8.75
CA VAL A 94 3.68 -4.72 7.87
C VAL A 94 4.12 -6.02 7.19
N GLU A 95 3.78 -7.14 7.80
CA GLU A 95 4.21 -8.45 7.32
C GLU A 95 3.62 -8.78 5.94
N ARG A 96 4.45 -9.40 5.08
CA ARG A 96 4.03 -9.97 3.81
C ARG A 96 2.99 -11.06 4.06
N ARG A 97 1.82 -10.97 3.43
CA ARG A 97 0.73 -11.93 3.64
C ARG A 97 0.37 -12.64 2.34
N VAL A 98 0.18 -13.95 2.41
CA VAL A 98 -0.36 -14.75 1.31
C VAL A 98 -1.44 -15.66 1.87
N TYR A 99 -2.60 -15.67 1.23
CA TYR A 99 -3.68 -16.58 1.62
C TYR A 99 -4.42 -17.09 0.38
N GLY A 100 -5.04 -18.27 0.52
CA GLY A 100 -5.90 -18.86 -0.49
C GLY A 100 -7.36 -18.85 -0.05
N LYS A 101 -8.27 -18.80 -1.01
CA LYS A 101 -9.71 -19.03 -0.80
C LYS A 101 -10.19 -20.11 -1.76
N LEU A 102 -11.10 -20.94 -1.26
CA LEU A 102 -11.79 -21.97 -2.02
C LEU A 102 -13.28 -21.77 -1.80
N LEU A 103 -14.03 -21.54 -2.88
CA LEU A 103 -15.47 -21.40 -2.86
C LEU A 103 -16.08 -22.55 -3.65
N TRP A 104 -17.08 -23.21 -3.06
CA TRP A 104 -17.80 -24.31 -3.66
C TRP A 104 -19.31 -24.08 -3.57
N CYS A 105 -20.00 -24.10 -4.71
CA CYS A 105 -21.45 -23.93 -4.81
C CYS A 105 -22.13 -25.29 -5.10
N PHE A 106 -23.20 -25.63 -4.38
CA PHE A 106 -23.98 -26.86 -4.56
C PHE A 106 -25.23 -26.65 -5.41
#